data_AF-A0A6I0E3M5-F1
#
_entry.id   AF-A0A6I0E3M5-F1
#
_cell.length_a   1.000
_cell.length_b   1.000
_cell.length_c   1.000
_cell.angle_alpha   90.00
_cell.angle_beta   90.00
_cell.angle_gamma   90.00
#
_symmetry.space_group_name_H-M   'P 1'
#
loop_
_entity.id
_entity.type
_entity.pdbx_description
1 polymer ?
#
loop_
_entity_poly.entity_id
_entity_poly.type
_entity_poly.pdbx_seq_one_letter_code
_entity_poly.pdbx_strand_id
1 'polypeptide(L)'
;ISNIRPYNLSERLWLYLLKKSELPEQKKWCELGKKGVNKLANTLTNDTYSVKGKSTFREEFVTCGGVSLQSIDMNTMQSKTCKNLYFAGEVMDIDAITGGYNLQAAWTTGFIAGKLMD
;
A
#
# COMPACT_ATOMS: atom_id res chain seq x y z
N ILE A 1 -28.94 8.22 -15.91
CA ILE A 1 -27.58 7.65 -16.06
C ILE A 1 -27.27 6.71 -14.90
N SER A 2 -27.94 6.85 -13.76
CA SER A 2 -27.92 5.91 -12.63
C SER A 2 -28.24 4.45 -13.01
N ASN A 3 -29.18 4.22 -13.93
CA ASN A 3 -29.70 2.87 -14.24
C ASN A 3 -28.70 1.93 -14.96
N ILE A 4 -27.63 2.47 -15.55
CA ILE A 4 -26.56 1.67 -16.15
C ILE A 4 -25.29 1.95 -15.38
N ARG A 5 -24.71 0.91 -14.79
CA ARG A 5 -23.51 0.98 -13.97
C ARG A 5 -22.37 0.33 -14.75
N PRO A 6 -21.43 1.12 -15.32
CA PRO A 6 -20.25 0.57 -15.96
C PRO A 6 -19.49 -0.36 -15.02
N TYR A 7 -18.83 -1.39 -15.57
CA TYR A 7 -17.97 -2.33 -14.81
C TYR A 7 -18.63 -3.03 -13.61
N ASN A 8 -19.97 -3.12 -13.60
CA ASN A 8 -20.75 -3.71 -12.52
C ASN A 8 -20.43 -3.08 -11.14
N LEU A 9 -20.13 -1.78 -11.13
CA LEU A 9 -19.88 -1.04 -9.89
C LEU A 9 -21.10 -1.11 -8.96
N SER A 10 -20.83 -1.15 -7.65
CA SER A 10 -21.90 -1.09 -6.65
C SER A 10 -22.72 0.20 -6.81
N GLU A 11 -24.02 0.13 -6.55
CA GLU A 11 -24.93 1.28 -6.68
C GLU A 11 -24.45 2.48 -5.88
N ARG A 12 -24.07 2.25 -4.62
CA ARG A 12 -23.60 3.29 -3.71
C ARG A 12 -22.36 4.01 -4.26
N LEU A 13 -21.40 3.25 -4.79
CA LEU A 13 -20.19 3.83 -5.41
C LEU A 13 -20.54 4.61 -6.67
N TRP A 14 -21.42 4.07 -7.51
CA TRP A 14 -21.83 4.73 -8.75
C TRP A 14 -22.51 6.08 -8.51
N LEU A 15 -23.49 6.12 -7.60
CA LEU A 15 -24.18 7.36 -7.23
C LEU A 15 -23.21 8.39 -6.63
N TYR A 16 -22.26 7.95 -5.81
CA TYR A 16 -21.20 8.81 -5.29
C TYR A 16 -20.36 9.42 -6.43
N LEU A 17 -19.93 8.63 -7.40
CA LEU A 17 -19.11 9.10 -8.54
C LEU A 17 -19.89 10.03 -9.47
N LEU A 18 -21.18 9.79 -9.70
CA LEU A 18 -22.05 10.70 -10.45
C LEU A 18 -22.17 12.05 -9.76
N LYS A 19 -22.41 12.05 -8.44
CA LYS A 19 -22.45 13.26 -7.62
C LYS A 19 -21.11 14.00 -7.64
N LYS A 20 -19.99 13.28 -7.49
CA LYS A 20 -18.63 13.85 -7.56
C LYS A 20 -18.32 14.45 -8.94
N SER A 21 -18.84 13.85 -10.00
CA SER A 21 -18.77 14.38 -11.37
C SER A 21 -19.71 15.57 -11.60
N GLU A 22 -20.49 15.99 -10.61
CA GLU A 22 -21.56 17.01 -10.72
C GLU A 22 -22.52 16.71 -11.88
N LEU A 23 -22.84 15.42 -12.10
CA LEU A 23 -23.76 14.97 -13.13
C LEU A 23 -25.10 14.56 -12.48
N PRO A 24 -26.24 15.03 -13.01
CA PRO A 24 -27.55 14.66 -12.48
C PRO A 24 -27.87 13.19 -12.78
N GLU A 25 -28.28 12.45 -11.75
CA GLU A 25 -28.50 11.01 -11.80
C GLU A 25 -29.59 10.61 -12.80
N GLN A 26 -30.66 11.40 -12.88
CA GLN A 26 -31.87 11.15 -13.68
C GLN A 26 -31.69 11.48 -15.16
N LYS A 27 -30.56 12.08 -15.57
CA LYS A 27 -30.32 12.46 -16.98
C LYS A 27 -30.22 11.24 -17.88
N LYS A 28 -30.70 11.28 -19.12
CA LYS A 28 -30.49 10.14 -20.04
C LYS A 28 -29.05 10.10 -20.54
N TRP A 29 -28.55 8.91 -20.86
CA TRP A 29 -27.18 8.74 -21.38
C TRP A 29 -26.92 9.52 -22.67
N CYS A 30 -27.90 9.56 -23.57
CA CYS A 30 -27.82 10.31 -24.82
C CYS A 30 -27.72 11.84 -24.61
N GLU A 31 -28.17 12.36 -23.47
CA GLU A 31 -28.18 13.79 -23.16
C GLU A 31 -26.91 14.26 -22.45
N LEU A 32 -25.98 13.36 -22.12
CA LEU A 32 -24.75 13.69 -21.39
C LEU A 32 -23.81 14.56 -22.24
N GLY A 33 -23.80 14.32 -23.56
CA GLY A 33 -22.92 14.98 -24.52
C GLY A 33 -21.43 14.69 -24.28
N LYS A 34 -20.56 15.19 -25.18
CA LYS A 34 -19.11 14.96 -25.10
C LYS A 34 -18.49 15.46 -23.78
N LYS A 35 -18.92 16.66 -23.32
CA LYS A 35 -18.41 17.26 -22.08
C LYS A 35 -18.72 16.40 -20.86
N GLY A 36 -19.96 15.93 -20.74
CA GLY A 36 -20.37 15.10 -19.60
C GLY A 36 -19.72 13.72 -19.63
N VAL A 37 -19.59 13.11 -20.81
CA VAL A 37 -18.86 11.83 -20.97
C VAL A 37 -17.38 11.99 -20.57
N ASN A 38 -16.70 13.04 -21.03
CA ASN A 38 -15.30 13.29 -20.66
C ASN A 38 -15.13 13.52 -19.16
N LYS A 39 -16.06 14.25 -18.52
CA LYS A 39 -16.03 14.49 -17.08
C LYS A 39 -16.19 13.20 -16.27
N LEU A 40 -17.13 12.35 -16.68
CA LEU A 40 -17.35 11.05 -16.07
C LEU A 40 -16.16 10.11 -16.28
N ALA A 41 -15.60 10.06 -17.49
CA ALA A 41 -14.41 9.26 -17.79
C ALA A 41 -13.22 9.68 -16.93
N ASN A 42 -12.93 10.98 -16.83
CA ASN A 42 -11.86 11.50 -15.97
C ASN A 42 -12.10 11.18 -14.49
N THR A 43 -13.34 11.25 -14.02
CA THR A 43 -13.67 10.88 -12.62
C THR A 43 -13.54 9.37 -12.37
N LEU A 44 -13.63 8.53 -13.40
CA LEU A 44 -13.45 7.08 -13.27
C LEU A 44 -11.98 6.64 -13.36
N THR A 45 -11.15 7.36 -14.12
CA THR A 45 -9.79 6.92 -14.45
C THR A 45 -8.69 7.79 -13.89
N ASN A 46 -8.97 9.03 -13.49
CA ASN A 46 -7.99 10.01 -13.03
C ASN A 46 -8.52 10.83 -11.85
N ASP A 47 -9.19 10.15 -10.92
CA ASP A 47 -9.78 10.80 -9.77
C ASP A 47 -8.74 11.13 -8.69
N THR A 48 -8.84 12.32 -8.10
CA THR A 48 -7.91 12.79 -7.09
C THR A 48 -8.58 12.81 -5.71
N TYR A 49 -7.84 12.37 -4.69
CA TYR A 49 -8.30 12.31 -3.30
C TYR A 49 -7.30 13.04 -2.41
N SER A 50 -7.80 13.97 -1.59
CA SER A 50 -6.97 14.62 -0.58
C SER A 50 -6.83 13.70 0.64
N VAL A 51 -5.60 13.31 0.94
CA VAL A 51 -5.26 12.46 2.08
C VAL A 51 -4.89 13.35 3.26
N LYS A 52 -5.63 13.24 4.38
CA LYS A 52 -5.43 14.07 5.59
C LYS A 52 -4.50 13.46 6.63
N GLY A 53 -3.97 12.26 6.39
CA GLY A 53 -3.10 11.55 7.32
C GLY A 53 -3.26 10.05 7.22
N LYS A 54 -2.58 9.33 8.13
CA LYS A 54 -2.70 7.88 8.29
C LYS A 54 -3.81 7.54 9.30
N SER A 55 -4.41 6.36 9.18
CA SER A 55 -5.39 5.86 10.14
C SER A 55 -4.75 5.69 11.52
N THR A 56 -5.47 6.04 12.60
CA THR A 56 -5.04 5.84 13.99
C THR A 56 -5.26 4.40 14.47
N PHE A 57 -6.03 3.61 13.72
CA PHE A 57 -6.24 2.19 14.00
C PHE A 57 -5.00 1.43 13.51
N ARG A 58 -4.21 0.95 14.49
CA ARG A 58 -2.92 0.26 14.35
C ARG A 58 -3.06 -1.11 13.66
N GLU A 59 -3.43 -1.12 12.39
CA GLU A 59 -3.29 -2.28 11.51
C GLU A 59 -2.06 -2.10 10.59
N GLU A 60 -0.97 -1.55 11.14
CA GLU A 60 0.30 -1.53 10.44
C GLU A 60 0.87 -2.95 10.47
N PHE A 61 1.02 -3.55 9.28
CA PHE A 61 1.48 -4.93 9.14
C PHE A 61 3.00 -5.09 9.23
N VAL A 62 3.73 -3.99 9.01
CA VAL A 62 5.19 -3.91 8.95
C VAL A 62 5.63 -2.54 9.42
N THR A 63 6.77 -2.48 10.10
CA THR A 63 7.44 -1.24 10.50
C THR A 63 8.49 -0.85 9.46
N CYS A 64 8.38 0.35 8.88
CA CYS A 64 9.47 0.92 8.08
C CYS A 64 10.53 1.54 9.00
N GLY A 65 11.80 1.26 8.75
CA GLY A 65 12.90 1.66 9.63
C GLY A 65 13.37 0.52 10.55
N GLY A 66 14.43 0.78 11.32
CA GLY A 66 14.95 -0.19 12.29
C GLY A 66 16.41 0.04 12.60
N VAL A 67 17.11 -1.01 13.02
CA VAL A 67 18.56 -0.97 13.20
C VAL A 67 19.24 -0.82 11.83
N SER A 68 20.01 0.26 11.68
CA SER A 68 20.77 0.58 10.46
C SER A 68 21.59 -0.61 9.97
N LEU A 69 21.38 -0.99 8.71
CA LEU A 69 22.12 -2.07 8.04
C LEU A 69 23.63 -1.79 7.96
N GLN A 70 24.04 -0.52 7.98
CA GLN A 70 25.45 -0.15 8.00
C GLN A 70 26.14 -0.59 9.31
N SER A 71 25.37 -0.75 10.39
CA SER A 71 25.87 -1.18 11.70
C SER A 71 25.95 -2.71 11.86
N ILE A 72 25.55 -3.47 10.84
CA ILE A 72 25.46 -4.92 10.85
C ILE A 72 26.40 -5.49 9.78
N ASP A 73 27.12 -6.56 10.10
CA ASP A 73 27.82 -7.37 9.11
C ASP A 73 26.83 -8.33 8.43
N MET A 74 26.61 -8.15 7.13
CA MET A 74 25.58 -8.88 6.38
C MET A 74 25.92 -10.36 6.14
N ASN A 75 27.16 -10.80 6.38
CA ASN A 75 27.51 -12.22 6.27
C ASN A 75 27.18 -13.01 7.54
N THR A 76 27.09 -12.31 8.66
CA THR A 76 27.03 -12.90 10.00
C THR A 76 25.81 -12.45 10.80
N MET A 77 25.17 -11.37 10.38
CA MET A 77 24.16 -10.63 11.13
C MET A 77 24.65 -10.04 12.46
N GLN A 78 25.96 -10.03 12.71
CA GLN A 78 26.53 -9.50 13.95
C GLN A 78 26.59 -7.97 13.93
N SER A 79 26.41 -7.33 15.08
CA SER A 79 26.70 -5.92 15.27
C SER A 79 28.19 -5.65 15.02
N LYS A 80 28.49 -4.62 14.23
CA LYS A 80 29.86 -4.13 14.02
C LYS A 80 30.44 -3.43 15.24
N THR A 81 29.60 -3.02 16.20
CA THR A 81 30.02 -2.26 17.38
C THR A 81 30.04 -3.12 18.64
N CYS A 82 29.12 -4.08 18.77
CA CYS A 82 29.00 -4.93 19.95
C CYS A 82 29.23 -6.40 19.58
N LYS A 83 30.34 -6.98 20.06
CA LYS A 83 30.62 -8.41 19.85
C LYS A 83 29.55 -9.28 20.49
N ASN A 84 29.22 -10.39 19.85
CA ASN A 84 28.21 -11.37 20.27
C ASN A 84 26.76 -10.83 20.35
N LEU A 85 26.48 -9.66 19.77
CA LEU A 85 25.14 -9.15 19.55
C LEU A 85 24.75 -9.31 18.08
N TYR A 86 23.56 -9.85 17.82
CA TYR A 86 23.06 -10.16 16.47
C TYR A 86 21.67 -9.57 16.25
N PHE A 87 21.37 -9.23 15.00
CA PHE A 87 20.07 -8.68 14.61
C PHE A 87 19.50 -9.50 13.44
N ALA A 88 18.22 -9.85 13.51
CA ALA A 88 17.52 -10.59 12.47
C ALA A 88 16.04 -10.22 12.45
N GLY A 89 15.41 -10.35 11.28
CA GLY A 89 14.00 -10.01 11.08
C GLY A 89 13.70 -8.52 11.14
N GLU A 90 12.44 -8.20 11.44
CA GLU A 90 11.85 -6.85 11.32
C GLU A 90 12.46 -5.80 12.27
N VAL A 91 13.31 -6.20 13.22
CA VAL A 91 14.07 -5.23 14.04
C VAL A 91 15.16 -4.51 13.23
N MET A 92 15.63 -5.13 12.15
CA MET A 92 16.55 -4.52 11.21
C MET A 92 15.80 -3.50 10.35
N ASP A 93 16.52 -2.52 9.79
CA ASP A 93 15.99 -1.57 8.82
C ASP A 93 15.72 -2.26 7.46
N ILE A 94 14.74 -3.15 7.45
CA ILE A 94 14.28 -3.96 6.31
C ILE A 94 12.75 -4.02 6.36
N ASP A 95 12.11 -3.37 5.39
CA ASP A 95 10.69 -3.50 5.12
C ASP A 95 10.43 -3.74 3.64
N ALA A 96 9.37 -4.48 3.34
CA ALA A 96 9.00 -4.84 1.98
C ALA A 96 7.48 -4.78 1.76
N ILE A 97 7.09 -4.73 0.48
CA ILE A 97 5.68 -4.84 0.08
C ILE A 97 5.05 -6.16 0.54
N THR A 98 3.73 -6.20 0.59
CA THR A 98 2.98 -7.43 0.88
C THR A 98 3.26 -8.51 -0.17
N GLY A 99 3.22 -9.79 0.24
CA GLY A 99 3.51 -10.92 -0.65
C GLY A 99 4.53 -11.93 -0.09
N GLY A 100 4.83 -11.87 1.21
CA GLY A 100 5.72 -12.83 1.88
C GLY A 100 7.19 -12.37 1.99
N TYR A 101 7.55 -11.22 1.43
CA TYR A 101 8.93 -10.71 1.44
C TYR A 101 9.49 -10.44 2.84
N ASN A 102 8.70 -9.85 3.75
CA ASN A 102 9.13 -9.63 5.14
C ASN A 102 9.39 -10.96 5.87
N LEU A 103 8.56 -11.98 5.63
CA LEU A 103 8.79 -13.33 6.15
C LEU A 103 10.08 -13.92 5.59
N GLN A 104 10.30 -13.82 4.27
CA GLN A 104 11.53 -14.30 3.63
C GLN A 104 12.78 -13.63 4.21
N ALA A 105 12.72 -12.32 4.46
CA ALA A 105 13.80 -11.58 5.10
C ALA A 105 14.04 -12.07 6.53
N ALA A 106 12.98 -12.26 7.32
CA ALA A 106 13.08 -12.81 8.68
C ALA A 106 13.70 -14.21 8.70
N TRP A 107 13.27 -15.12 7.82
CA TRP A 107 13.83 -16.47 7.76
C TRP A 107 15.29 -16.49 7.33
N THR A 108 15.64 -15.68 6.33
CA THR A 108 17.01 -15.63 5.78
C THR A 108 17.99 -15.05 6.79
N THR A 109 17.66 -13.89 7.38
CA THR A 109 18.51 -13.24 8.39
C THR A 109 18.59 -14.05 9.66
N GLY A 110 17.48 -14.64 10.12
CA GLY A 110 17.46 -15.56 11.26
C GLY A 110 18.33 -16.79 11.04
N PHE A 111 18.29 -17.38 9.85
CA PHE A 111 19.15 -18.50 9.48
C PHE A 111 20.63 -18.11 9.49
N ILE A 112 21.00 -16.96 8.92
CA ILE A 112 22.39 -16.49 8.90
C ILE A 112 22.90 -16.21 10.32
N ALA A 113 22.11 -15.51 11.14
CA ALA A 113 22.45 -15.20 12.53
C ALA A 113 22.58 -16.46 13.42
N GLY A 114 21.79 -17.49 13.13
CA GLY A 114 21.76 -18.75 13.87
C GLY A 114 22.80 -19.79 13.41
N LYS A 115 23.53 -19.55 12.31
CA LYS A 115 24.66 -20.41 11.95
C LYS A 115 25.74 -20.28 13.02
N LEU A 116 26.21 -21.42 13.54
CA LEU A 116 27.43 -21.48 14.34
C LEU A 116 28.56 -20.86 13.52
N MET A 117 29.16 -19.79 14.03
CA MET A 117 30.48 -19.40 13.57
C MET A 117 31.46 -20.36 14.21
N ASP A 118 32.13 -21.15 13.38
CA ASP A 118 33.29 -21.95 13.78
C ASP A 118 34.39 -21.04 14.35
#